data_AF-A0A6L4AG75-F1
#
_entry.id   AF-A0A6L4AG75-F1
#
_cell.length_a   1.000
_cell.length_b   1.000
_cell.length_c   1.000
_cell.angle_alpha   90.00
_cell.angle_beta   90.00
_cell.angle_gamma   90.00
#
_symmetry.space_group_name_H-M   'P 1'
#
loop_
_entity.id
_entity.type
_entity.pdbx_description
1 polymer ?
#
loop_
_entity_poly.entity_id
_entity_poly.type
_entity_poly.pdbx_seq_one_letter_code
_entity_poly.pdbx_strand_id
1 'polypeptide(L)' 'MTENTRRPCPTCQGKKIIDGVCEVNSEWRGPGDDAMDDTQCTPDQECPTCHGKGYEEA' A
#
# COMPACT_ATOMS: atom_id res chain seq x y z
N MET A 1 0.96 -34.00 8.95
CA MET A 1 1.43 -32.66 9.28
C MET A 1 0.22 -31.75 9.21
N THR A 2 -0.17 -31.11 10.32
CA THR A 2 -1.33 -30.20 10.32
C THR A 2 -0.85 -28.88 9.75
N GLU A 3 -0.87 -28.78 8.43
CA GLU A 3 -0.56 -27.54 7.72
C GLU A 3 -1.63 -26.53 8.14
N ASN A 4 -1.27 -25.63 9.04
CA ASN A 4 -2.08 -24.46 9.35
C ASN A 4 -1.90 -23.50 8.17
N THR A 5 -2.49 -23.87 7.02
CA THR A 5 -2.37 -23.16 5.74
C THR A 5 -3.22 -21.91 5.80
N ARG A 6 -2.87 -20.97 6.70
CA ARG A 6 -3.49 -19.66 6.73
C ARG A 6 -3.23 -19.03 5.37
N ARG A 7 -4.32 -18.78 4.63
CA ARG A 7 -4.20 -18.25 3.27
C ARG A 7 -3.57 -16.87 3.36
N PRO A 8 -2.54 -16.57 2.55
CA PRO A 8 -1.99 -15.22 2.51
C PRO A 8 -3.11 -14.26 2.14
N CYS A 9 -3.19 -13.13 2.86
CA CYS A 9 -4.25 -12.16 2.62
C CYS A 9 -4.21 -11.73 1.16
N PRO A 10 -5.29 -11.86 0.37
CA PRO A 10 -5.25 -11.60 -1.08
C PRO A 10 -4.93 -10.14 -1.39
N THR A 11 -5.33 -9.22 -0.52
CA THR A 11 -5.15 -7.77 -0.71
C THR A 11 -3.70 -7.33 -0.54
N CYS A 12 -3.00 -7.83 0.48
CA CYS A 12 -1.59 -7.47 0.73
C CYS A 12 -0.61 -8.60 0.43
N GLN A 13 -1.09 -9.74 -0.06
CA GLN A 13 -0.31 -10.94 -0.39
C GLN A 13 0.64 -11.39 0.74
N GLY A 14 0.26 -11.21 2.00
CA GLY A 14 1.13 -11.51 3.14
C GLY A 14 1.94 -10.34 3.69
N LYS A 15 1.98 -9.20 3.00
CA LYS A 15 2.80 -8.03 3.38
C LYS A 15 2.29 -7.26 4.60
N LYS A 16 1.06 -7.53 5.07
CA LYS A 16 0.39 -6.88 6.22
C LYS A 16 0.03 -5.40 6.01
N ILE A 17 0.82 -4.68 5.21
CA ILE A 17 0.60 -3.31 4.78
C ILE A 17 0.38 -3.26 3.26
N ILE A 18 -0.29 -2.22 2.80
CA ILE A 18 -0.39 -1.81 1.42
C ILE A 18 0.66 -0.71 1.23
N ASP A 19 1.61 -0.97 0.34
CA ASP A 19 2.69 -0.04 0.05
C ASP A 19 2.12 1.24 -0.56
N GLY A 20 2.60 2.37 -0.06
CA GLY A 20 2.28 3.67 -0.61
C GLY A 20 2.75 3.78 -2.05
N VAL A 21 1.88 4.29 -2.92
CA VAL A 21 2.27 4.62 -4.30
C VAL A 21 2.70 6.07 -4.39
N CYS A 22 3.84 6.28 -5.03
CA CYS A 22 4.35 7.58 -5.41
C CYS A 22 3.87 7.91 -6.82
N GLU A 23 2.89 8.81 -6.92
CA GLU A 23 2.33 9.22 -8.21
C GLU A 23 2.86 10.62 -8.58
N VAL A 24 3.36 10.72 -9.82
CA VAL A 24 3.74 12.00 -10.42
C VAL A 24 2.56 12.51 -11.22
N ASN A 25 2.02 13.66 -10.83
CA ASN A 25 0.67 14.05 -11.23
C ASN A 25 0.71 15.45 -11.88
N SER A 26 0.84 15.47 -13.21
CA SER A 26 1.11 16.70 -13.98
C SER A 26 -0.04 17.72 -13.98
N GLU A 27 -1.22 17.37 -13.48
CA GLU A 27 -2.35 18.29 -13.30
C GLU A 27 -2.18 19.22 -12.08
N TRP A 28 -1.24 18.91 -11.19
CA TRP A 28 -0.90 19.72 -10.02
C TRP A 28 0.23 20.72 -10.27
N ARG A 29 0.72 20.78 -11.52
CA ARG A 29 1.68 21.80 -11.96
C ARG A 29 1.02 23.18 -11.93
N GLY A 30 1.19 23.89 -10.84
CA GLY A 30 0.99 25.33 -10.81
C GLY A 30 2.01 26.04 -11.71
N PRO A 31 1.67 27.19 -12.33
CA PRO A 31 2.64 28.04 -13.02
C PRO A 31 3.52 28.75 -11.98
N GLY A 32 4.38 28.01 -11.30
CA GLY A 32 5.17 28.51 -10.19
C GLY A 32 6.39 27.63 -9.96
N ASP A 33 7.54 28.27 -10.01
CA ASP A 33 8.91 27.76 -9.88
C ASP A 33 9.12 26.99 -8.56
N ASP A 34 8.77 25.70 -8.50
CA ASP A 34 9.23 24.79 -7.45
C ASP A 34 9.14 23.32 -7.93
N ALA A 35 9.97 22.98 -8.92
CA ALA A 35 10.00 21.67 -9.58
C ALA A 35 10.71 20.58 -8.73
N MET A 36 10.61 20.62 -7.40
CA MET A 36 11.41 19.77 -6.53
C MET A 36 10.66 18.56 -5.94
N ASP A 37 9.33 18.49 -6.00
CA ASP A 37 8.61 17.27 -5.59
C ASP A 37 7.20 17.17 -6.21
N ASP A 38 7.10 16.97 -7.53
CA ASP A 38 5.83 16.64 -8.21
C ASP A 38 5.35 15.20 -7.90
N THR A 39 6.04 14.52 -6.97
CA THR A 39 5.83 13.12 -6.61
C THR A 39 5.07 13.05 -5.30
N GLN A 40 3.77 12.84 -5.35
CA GLN A 40 2.99 12.66 -4.13
C GLN A 40 2.95 11.19 -3.75
N CYS A 41 3.69 10.83 -2.70
CA CYS A 41 3.67 9.49 -2.13
C CYS A 41 2.53 9.36 -1.14
N THR A 42 1.62 8.43 -1.41
CA THR A 42 0.69 7.98 -0.38
C THR A 42 1.48 7.25 0.72
N PRO A 43 1.16 7.44 2.01
CA PRO A 43 1.81 6.69 3.07
C PRO A 43 1.42 5.20 2.97
N ASP A 44 2.26 4.32 3.53
CA ASP A 44 1.85 2.94 3.71
C ASP A 44 0.59 2.87 4.59
N GLN A 45 -0.32 1.98 4.24
CA GLN A 45 -1.57 1.80 4.96
C GLN A 45 -1.63 0.37 5.49
N GLU A 46 -2.13 0.19 6.71
CA GLU A 46 -2.42 -1.17 7.18
C GLU A 46 -3.40 -1.86 6.23
N CYS A 47 -3.14 -3.12 5.90
CA CYS A 47 -4.03 -3.85 5.01
C CYS A 47 -5.38 -4.03 5.72
N PRO A 48 -6.47 -3.40 5.22
CA PRO A 48 -7.76 -3.40 5.93
C PRO A 48 -8.37 -4.80 5.96
N THR A 49 -8.07 -5.64 4.97
CA THR A 49 -8.63 -6.99 4.86
C THR A 49 -8.11 -7.94 5.94
N CYS A 50 -6.85 -7.80 6.33
CA CYS A 50 -6.26 -8.65 7.37
C CYS A 50 -5.86 -7.87 8.63
N HIS A 51 -6.17 -6.56 8.72
CA HIS A 51 -5.79 -5.69 9.84
C HIS A 51 -4.33 -5.88 10.30
N GLY A 52 -3.39 -5.87 9.35
CA GLY A 52 -1.97 -6.09 9.66
C GLY A 52 -1.56 -7.53 10.01
N LYS A 53 -2.45 -8.52 9.92
CA LYS A 53 -2.13 -9.94 10.21
C LYS A 53 -1.33 -10.61 9.09
N GLY A 54 -1.62 -10.26 7.83
CA GLY A 54 -0.97 -10.82 6.63
C GLY A 54 -1.57 -12.13 6.15
N TYR A 55 -2.59 -12.65 6.82
CA TYR A 55 -3.30 -13.86 6.42
C TYR A 55 -4.79 -13.69 6.69
N GLU A 56 -5.60 -14.44 5.95
CA GLU A 56 -7.03 -14.57 6.23
C GLU A 56 -7.18 -15.47 7.47
N GLU A 57 -7.85 -14.96 8.50
CA GLU A 57 -8.41 -15.82 9.54
C GLU A 57 -9.66 -16.47 8.97
N ALA A 58 -9.53 -17.76 8.64
CA ALA A 58 -10.64 -18.60 8.20
C ALA A 58 -11.72 -18.73 9.29
#